data_AF-A0A956U1R7-F1
#
_entry.id   AF-A0A956U1R7-F1
#
_cell.length_a   1.000
_cell.length_b   1.000
_cell.length_c   1.000
_cell.angle_alpha   90.00
_cell.angle_beta   90.00
_cell.angle_gamma   90.00
#
_symmetry.space_group_name_H-M   'P 1'
#
loop_
_entity.id
_entity.type
_entity.pdbx_description
1 polymer ?
#
loop_
_entity_poly.entity_id
_entity_poly.type
_entity_poly.pdbx_seq_one_letter_code
_entity_poly.pdbx_strand_id
1 'polypeptide(L)'
;PEGTRSKDGKLLPFQKGGFFIAMLAGVPIVPMVMMGGAKIYAKTSWVVNPGTMKVRILPPVYPGDLPRGKAGREELMRIVRESMEEVIEKEGDF
;
A
#
# COMPACT_ATOMS: atom_id res chain seq x y z
N PRO A 1 0.09 6.68 -0.56
CA PRO A 1 1.21 5.94 0.07
C PRO A 1 1.41 6.34 1.55
N GLU A 2 1.86 5.43 2.41
CA GLU A 2 1.98 5.62 3.87
C GLU A 2 3.04 6.67 4.29
N GLY A 3 4.18 6.70 3.59
CA GLY A 3 5.27 7.66 3.85
C GLY A 3 6.19 7.32 5.03
N THR A 4 5.91 6.26 5.80
CA THR A 4 6.79 5.70 6.83
C THR A 4 6.57 4.19 6.93
N ARG A 5 7.43 3.48 7.69
CA ARG A 5 7.23 2.05 8.01
C ARG A 5 6.20 1.90 9.13
N SER A 6 5.28 0.96 8.99
CA SER A 6 4.41 0.51 10.08
C SER A 6 5.20 -0.12 11.23
N LYS A 7 4.67 -0.05 12.45
CA LYS A 7 5.26 -0.67 13.65
C LYS A 7 4.66 -2.03 13.97
N ASP A 8 3.41 -2.25 13.56
CA ASP A 8 2.52 -3.33 13.98
C ASP A 8 1.93 -4.09 12.79
N GLY A 9 2.50 -3.93 11.59
CA GLY A 9 2.06 -4.62 10.37
C GLY A 9 0.79 -4.05 9.73
N LYS A 10 0.11 -3.11 10.41
CA LYS A 10 -1.08 -2.44 9.89
C LYS A 10 -0.73 -1.28 8.97
N LEU A 11 -1.55 -1.07 7.93
CA LEU A 11 -1.41 0.09 7.05
C LEU A 11 -1.77 1.38 7.78
N LEU A 12 -0.83 2.34 7.79
CA LEU A 12 -1.15 3.69 8.27
C LEU A 12 -1.88 4.48 7.17
N PRO A 13 -2.49 5.64 7.50
CA PRO A 13 -3.20 6.46 6.53
C PRO A 13 -2.35 6.82 5.32
N PHE A 14 -2.96 6.72 4.13
CA PHE A 14 -2.29 7.08 2.90
C PHE A 14 -2.23 8.60 2.70
N GLN A 15 -1.04 9.07 2.35
CA GLN A 15 -0.82 10.39 1.79
C GLN A 15 -1.50 10.53 0.42
N LYS A 16 -2.12 11.70 0.19
CA LYS A 16 -2.96 12.00 -0.98
C LYS A 16 -2.16 12.31 -2.25
N GLY A 17 -0.90 12.73 -2.13
CA GLY A 17 -0.10 13.26 -3.25
C GLY A 17 0.09 12.29 -4.40
N GLY A 18 0.47 11.04 -4.12
CA GLY A 18 0.66 10.03 -5.17
C GLY A 18 -0.63 9.71 -5.94
N PHE A 19 -1.76 9.64 -5.25
CA PHE A 19 -3.07 9.42 -5.87
C PHE A 19 -3.53 10.61 -6.71
N PHE A 20 -3.20 11.82 -6.28
CA PHE A 20 -3.47 13.03 -7.04
C PHE A 20 -2.70 13.04 -8.38
N ILE A 21 -1.41 12.69 -8.36
CA ILE A 21 -0.58 12.61 -9.58
C ILE A 21 -1.12 11.53 -10.52
N ALA A 22 -1.47 10.35 -10.01
CA ALA A 22 -2.03 9.26 -10.82
C ALA A 22 -3.34 9.68 -11.52
N MET A 23 -4.25 10.33 -10.78
CA MET A 23 -5.51 10.86 -11.34
C MET A 23 -5.26 11.94 -12.40
N LEU A 24 -4.32 12.85 -12.17
CA LEU A 24 -3.98 13.91 -13.13
C LEU A 24 -3.36 13.35 -14.42
N ALA A 25 -2.48 12.38 -14.29
CA ALA A 25 -1.78 11.77 -15.42
C ALA A 25 -2.62 10.68 -16.13
N GLY A 26 -3.72 10.23 -15.54
CA GLY A 26 -4.55 9.16 -16.08
C GLY A 26 -3.85 7.80 -16.11
N VAL A 27 -2.87 7.58 -15.22
CA VAL A 27 -2.05 6.36 -15.19
C VAL A 27 -2.49 5.41 -14.07
N PRO A 28 -2.43 4.08 -14.27
CA PRO A 28 -2.85 3.12 -13.26
C PRO A 28 -1.97 3.16 -12.01
N ILE A 29 -2.57 2.84 -10.87
CA ILE A 29 -1.85 2.52 -9.63
C ILE A 29 -1.75 1.01 -9.51
N VAL A 30 -0.55 0.48 -9.29
CA VAL A 30 -0.32 -0.93 -8.99
C VAL A 30 -0.07 -1.07 -7.49
N PRO A 31 -1.03 -1.61 -6.70
CA PRO A 31 -0.82 -1.81 -5.27
C PRO A 31 0.20 -2.94 -5.02
N MET A 32 1.01 -2.78 -3.97
CA MET A 32 1.98 -3.78 -3.56
C MET A 32 1.98 -3.92 -2.04
N VAL A 33 1.96 -5.16 -1.57
CA VAL A 33 2.01 -5.51 -0.14
C VAL A 33 3.33 -6.21 0.15
N MET A 34 4.02 -5.78 1.21
CA MET A 34 5.27 -6.37 1.68
C MET A 34 5.10 -6.86 3.12
N MET A 35 5.45 -8.11 3.39
CA MET A 35 5.26 -8.77 4.69
C MET A 35 6.56 -9.42 5.17
N GLY A 36 6.73 -9.53 6.50
CA GLY A 36 7.94 -10.08 7.14
C GLY A 36 9.09 -9.08 7.35
N GLY A 37 8.99 -7.87 6.79
CA GLY A 37 10.02 -6.84 6.90
C GLY A 37 10.29 -6.39 8.35
N ALA A 38 9.28 -6.37 9.22
CA ALA A 38 9.45 -5.98 10.62
C ALA A 38 10.31 -6.97 11.43
N LYS A 39 10.28 -8.27 11.09
CA LYS A 39 11.11 -9.31 11.73
C LYS A 39 12.57 -9.26 11.28
N ILE A 40 12.77 -8.92 10.00
CA ILE A 40 14.10 -8.74 9.39
C ILE A 40 14.74 -7.45 9.91
N TYR A 41 14.00 -6.34 9.88
CA TYR A 41 14.53 -5.02 10.23
C TYR A 41 13.46 -4.10 10.82
N ALA A 42 13.30 -4.17 12.14
CA ALA A 42 12.37 -3.33 12.89
C ALA A 42 12.69 -1.82 12.75
N LYS A 43 11.65 -0.98 12.81
CA LYS A 43 11.71 0.46 12.49
C LYS A 43 12.82 1.24 13.21
N THR A 44 13.12 0.89 14.45
CA THR A 44 14.09 1.59 15.33
C THR A 44 15.34 0.76 15.63
N SER A 45 15.46 -0.43 15.04
CA SER A 45 16.60 -1.31 15.23
C SER A 45 17.72 -0.96 14.25
N TRP A 46 18.97 -1.13 14.70
CA TRP A 46 20.15 -1.16 13.82
C TRP A 46 20.55 -2.59 13.45
N VAL A 47 19.95 -3.59 14.10
CA VAL A 47 20.21 -5.02 13.87
C VAL A 47 19.30 -5.54 12.78
N VAL A 48 19.89 -6.20 11.79
CA VAL A 48 19.21 -6.92 10.71
C VAL A 48 19.28 -8.41 10.99
N ASN A 49 18.14 -9.09 11.01
CA ASN A 49 18.06 -10.53 11.17
C ASN A 49 17.85 -11.22 9.82
N PRO A 50 18.44 -12.41 9.58
CA PRO A 50 18.05 -13.25 8.45
C PRO A 50 16.55 -13.58 8.53
N GLY A 51 15.87 -13.54 7.39
CA GLY A 51 14.46 -13.84 7.30
C GLY A 51 13.97 -13.77 5.86
N THR A 52 12.71 -14.14 5.65
CA THR A 52 12.08 -14.11 4.33
C THR A 52 11.11 -12.94 4.25
N MET A 53 11.23 -12.12 3.21
CA MET A 53 10.24 -11.09 2.89
C MET A 53 9.34 -11.58 1.77
N LYS A 54 8.02 -11.49 1.96
CA LYS A 54 7.04 -11.77 0.92
C LYS A 54 6.60 -10.46 0.28
N VAL A 55 6.53 -10.46 -1.04
CA VAL A 55 6.00 -9.34 -1.82
C VAL A 55 4.81 -9.85 -2.63
N ARG A 56 3.68 -9.16 -2.54
CA ARG A 56 2.50 -9.39 -3.37
C ARG A 56 2.25 -8.16 -4.22
N ILE A 57 2.19 -8.37 -5.52
CA ILE A 57 1.81 -7.36 -6.51
C ILE A 57 0.35 -7.62 -6.84
N LEU A 58 -0.48 -6.58 -6.72
CA LEU A 58 -1.92 -6.66 -6.92
C LEU A 58 -2.29 -6.15 -8.32
N PRO A 59 -3.51 -6.46 -8.80
CA PRO A 59 -3.99 -5.93 -10.06
C PRO A 59 -3.97 -4.39 -10.12
N PRO A 60 -3.69 -3.80 -11.29
CA PRO A 60 -3.72 -2.35 -11.46
C PRO A 60 -5.13 -1.79 -11.25
N VAL A 61 -5.22 -0.63 -10.61
CA VAL A 61 -6.45 0.18 -10.50
C VAL A 61 -6.32 1.39 -11.42
N TYR A 62 -7.24 1.51 -12.38
CA TYR A 62 -7.21 2.54 -13.41
C TYR A 62 -8.04 3.77 -12.99
N PRO A 63 -7.45 4.97 -12.89
CA PRO A 63 -8.19 6.20 -12.62
C PRO A 63 -9.32 6.52 -13.61
N GLY A 64 -9.20 6.04 -14.84
CA GLY A 64 -10.18 6.28 -15.90
C GLY A 64 -11.57 5.68 -15.62
N ASP A 65 -11.62 4.65 -14.76
CA ASP A 65 -12.87 3.97 -14.39
C ASP A 65 -13.61 4.66 -13.23
N LEU A 66 -13.01 5.73 -12.68
CA LEU A 66 -13.49 6.40 -11.47
C LEU A 66 -14.03 7.81 -11.76
N PRO A 67 -14.89 8.36 -10.87
CA PRO A 67 -15.39 9.72 -11.01
C PRO A 67 -14.27 10.76 -11.11
N ARG A 68 -14.48 11.86 -11.82
CA ARG A 68 -13.45 12.91 -11.91
C ARG A 68 -13.31 13.68 -10.59
N GLY A 69 -12.13 14.30 -10.42
CA GLY A 69 -11.88 15.24 -9.33
C GLY A 69 -11.73 14.57 -7.96
N LYS A 70 -12.20 15.25 -6.91
CA LYS A 70 -11.99 14.85 -5.52
C LYS A 70 -12.59 13.47 -5.21
N ALA A 71 -13.78 13.18 -5.73
CA ALA A 71 -14.52 11.95 -5.46
C ALA A 71 -13.77 10.71 -5.97
N GLY A 72 -13.32 10.68 -7.23
CA GLY A 72 -12.57 9.51 -7.72
C GLY A 72 -11.19 9.37 -7.10
N ARG A 73 -10.55 10.47 -6.67
CA ARG A 73 -9.31 10.35 -5.90
C ARG A 73 -9.54 9.64 -4.56
N GLU A 74 -10.60 10.01 -3.85
CA GLU A 74 -10.97 9.39 -2.57
C GLU A 74 -11.35 7.92 -2.77
N GLU A 75 -12.07 7.62 -3.85
CA GLU A 75 -12.43 6.26 -4.22
C GLU A 75 -11.21 5.42 -4.63
N LEU A 76 -10.29 5.97 -5.42
CA LEU A 76 -9.03 5.31 -5.79
C LEU A 76 -8.22 4.96 -4.55
N MET A 77 -8.15 5.89 -3.59
CA MET A 77 -7.48 5.65 -2.31
C MET A 77 -8.14 4.53 -1.51
N ARG A 78 -9.48 4.48 -1.50
CA ARG A 78 -10.27 3.45 -0.82
C ARG A 78 -10.04 2.08 -1.43
N ILE A 79 -10.23 1.93 -2.74
CA ILE A 79 -10.06 0.66 -3.47
C ILE A 79 -8.64 0.11 -3.26
N VAL A 80 -7.62 0.96 -3.45
CA VAL A 80 -6.22 0.54 -3.29
C VAL A 80 -5.97 0.09 -1.85
N ARG A 81 -6.48 0.82 -0.85
CA ARG A 81 -6.31 0.45 0.55
C ARG A 81 -7.00 -0.89 0.87
N GLU A 82 -8.26 -1.04 0.51
CA GLU A 82 -9.03 -2.26 0.77
C GLU A 82 -8.39 -3.49 0.12
N SER A 83 -7.93 -3.35 -1.13
CA SER A 83 -7.24 -4.44 -1.83
C SER A 83 -5.96 -4.89 -1.10
N MET A 84 -5.23 -3.94 -0.51
CA MET A 84 -4.02 -4.23 0.26
C MET A 84 -4.35 -4.84 1.63
N GLU A 85 -5.37 -4.33 2.32
CA GLU A 85 -5.82 -4.86 3.62
C GLU A 85 -6.32 -6.31 3.49
N GLU A 86 -7.08 -6.63 2.44
CA GLU A 86 -7.55 -7.99 2.16
C GLU A 86 -6.38 -8.98 2.01
N VAL A 87 -5.29 -8.57 1.33
CA VAL A 87 -4.10 -9.40 1.18
C VAL A 87 -3.36 -9.57 2.51
N ILE A 88 -3.26 -8.51 3.31
CA ILE A 88 -2.61 -8.54 4.63
C ILE A 88 -3.38 -9.48 5.57
N GLU A 89 -4.71 -9.41 5.58
CA GLU A 89 -5.56 -10.29 6.41
C GLU A 89 -5.47 -11.76 5.99
N LYS A 90 -5.47 -12.05 4.68
CA LYS A 90 -5.41 -13.44 4.17
C LYS A 90 -4.05 -14.10 4.41
N GLU A 91 -2.96 -13.35 4.27
CA GLU A 91 -1.61 -13.89 4.41
C GLU A 91 -1.15 -13.89 5.87
N GLY A 92 -1.62 -12.98 6.71
CA GLY A 92 -1.17 -12.86 8.10
C GLY A 92 0.30 -12.45 8.23
N ASP A 93 0.68 -12.00 9.43
CA ASP A 93 2.06 -11.70 9.78
C ASP A 93 2.80 -13.02 10.14
N PHE A 94 3.36 -13.70 9.13
CA PHE A 94 4.21 -14.88 9.30
C PHE A 94 5.46 -14.61 10.11
#